data_AF-A0ABC8TFY3-F1
#
_entry.id   AF-A0ABC8TFY3-F1
#
_cell.length_a   1.000
_cell.length_b   1.000
_cell.length_c   1.000
_cell.angle_alpha   90.00
_cell.angle_beta   90.00
_cell.angle_gamma   90.00
#
_symmetry.space_group_name_H-M   'P 1'
#
loop_
_entity.id
_entity.type
_entity.pdbx_description
1 polymer ?
#
loop_
_entity_poly.entity_id
_entity_poly.type
_entity_poly.pdbx_seq_one_letter_code
_entity_poly.pdbx_strand_id
1 'polypeptide(L)' 'MKKNAGELGLKLFLKIFEIAPPAQKLFSFLRDLDVPLEQNRKLKLHAMSVFVMTCESAVQLPKAGKVVVRDST' A
#
# COMPACT_ATOMS: atom_id res chain seq x y z
N MET A 1 -1.32 14.68 6.95
CA MET A 1 -1.59 13.74 5.85
C MET A 1 -3.00 13.92 5.32
N LYS A 2 -3.23 13.67 4.02
CA LYS A 2 -4.58 13.69 3.44
C LYS A 2 -5.48 12.71 4.20
N LYS A 3 -6.69 13.15 4.57
CA LYS A 3 -7.63 12.38 5.41
C LYS A 3 -8.07 11.04 4.80
N ASN A 4 -7.80 10.83 3.51
CA ASN A 4 -8.23 9.68 2.71
C ASN A 4 -7.09 8.75 2.27
N ALA A 5 -5.93 8.77 2.93
CA ALA A 5 -4.79 7.92 2.56
C ALA A 5 -5.12 6.41 2.54
N GLY A 6 -5.94 5.93 3.49
CA GLY A 6 -6.37 4.52 3.51
C GLY A 6 -7.23 4.13 2.31
N GLU A 7 -8.14 5.01 1.89
CA GLU A 7 -9.00 4.78 0.72
C GLU A 7 -8.20 4.84 -0.59
N LEU A 8 -7.32 5.84 -0.73
CA LEU A 8 -6.48 6.00 -1.92
C LEU A 8 -5.46 4.87 -2.04
N GLY A 9 -4.85 4.46 -0.93
CA GLY A 9 -3.96 3.30 -0.88
C GLY A 9 -4.68 2.04 -1.35
N LEU A 10 -5.89 1.79 -0.85
CA LEU A 10 -6.67 0.62 -1.28
C LEU A 10 -6.99 0.67 -2.78
N LYS A 11 -7.46 1.82 -3.29
CA LYS A 11 -7.74 2.01 -4.73
C LYS A 11 -6.51 1.75 -5.61
N LEU A 12 -5.32 2.14 -5.16
CA LEU A 12 -4.06 1.87 -5.86
C LEU A 12 -3.84 0.36 -6.03
N PHE A 13 -3.96 -0.42 -4.95
CA PHE A 13 -3.75 -1.86 -5.02
C PHE A 13 -4.83 -2.59 -5.81
N LEU A 14 -6.10 -2.17 -5.71
CA LEU A 14 -7.16 -2.70 -6.57
C LEU A 14 -6.83 -2.48 -8.05
N LYS A 15 -6.33 -1.29 -8.41
CA LYS A 15 -5.94 -1.00 -9.80
C LYS A 15 -4.73 -1.83 -10.26
N ILE A 16 -3.74 -2.06 -9.38
CA ILE A 16 -2.61 -2.95 -9.65
C ILE A 16 -3.11 -4.37 -9.94
N PHE A 17 -4.03 -4.88 -9.13
CA PHE A 17 -4.57 -6.24 -9.29
C PHE A 17 -5.52 -6.37 -10.48
N GLU A 18 -6.19 -5.29 -10.89
CA GLU A 18 -6.95 -5.23 -12.14
C GLU A 18 -6.03 -5.33 -13.36
N ILE A 19 -4.90 -4.61 -13.37
CA ILE A 19 -3.93 -4.61 -14.47
C ILE A 19 -3.10 -5.91 -14.49
N ALA A 20 -2.71 -6.39 -13.31
CA ALA A 20 -1.86 -7.57 -13.15
C ALA A 20 -2.42 -8.52 -12.06
N PRO A 21 -3.47 -9.30 -12.36
CA PRO A 21 -4.05 -10.26 -11.42
C PRO A 21 -3.04 -11.22 -10.78
N PRO A 22 -2.00 -11.73 -11.49
CA PRO A 22 -1.00 -12.62 -10.87
C PRO A 22 -0.24 -12.00 -9.69
N ALA A 23 -0.14 -10.66 -9.61
CA ALA A 23 0.54 -9.97 -8.52
C ALA A 23 -0.10 -10.25 -7.15
N GLN A 24 -1.38 -10.61 -7.10
CA GLN A 24 -2.05 -11.01 -5.85
C GLN A 24 -1.33 -12.18 -5.16
N LYS A 25 -0.78 -13.13 -5.93
CA LYS A 25 -0.11 -14.33 -5.40
C LYS A 25 1.20 -14.02 -4.66
N LEU A 26 1.79 -12.85 -4.91
CA LEU A 26 3.00 -12.39 -4.21
C LEU A 26 2.72 -12.05 -2.74
N PHE A 27 1.46 -11.75 -2.40
CA PHE A 27 1.05 -11.43 -1.05
C PHE A 27 0.49 -12.68 -0.37
N SER A 28 1.21 -13.22 0.62
CA SER A 28 0.79 -14.43 1.35
C SER A 28 -0.61 -14.29 1.98
N PHE A 29 -0.99 -13.09 2.40
CA PHE A 29 -2.29 -12.79 2.99
C PHE A 29 -3.45 -12.67 1.98
N LEU A 30 -3.20 -12.91 0.68
CA LEU A 30 -4.20 -12.90 -0.39
C LEU A 30 -4.41 -14.26 -1.06
N ARG A 31 -3.58 -15.28 -0.79
CA ARG A 31 -3.58 -16.53 -1.59
C ARG A 31 -4.85 -17.37 -1.42
N ASP A 32 -5.47 -17.34 -0.25
CA ASP A 32 -6.61 -18.18 0.12
C ASP A 32 -7.81 -17.31 0.56
N LEU A 33 -8.02 -16.20 -0.16
CA LEU A 33 -8.99 -15.20 0.27
C LEU A 33 -10.42 -15.59 -0.15
N ASP A 34 -11.27 -15.82 0.85
CA ASP A 34 -12.71 -16.08 0.66
C ASP A 34 -13.57 -14.80 0.72
N VAL A 35 -12.93 -13.65 0.97
CA VAL A 35 -13.58 -12.34 1.05
C VAL A 35 -13.13 -11.44 -0.10
N PRO A 36 -13.94 -10.45 -0.53
CA PRO A 36 -13.50 -9.44 -1.48
C PRO A 36 -12.21 -8.73 -1.02
N LEU A 37 -11.35 -8.36 -1.97
CA LEU A 37 -10.07 -7.69 -1.69
C LEU A 37 -10.26 -6.42 -0.86
N GLU A 38 -11.34 -5.67 -1.11
CA GLU A 38 -11.73 -4.45 -0.40
C GLU A 38 -12.08 -4.67 1.07
N GLN A 39 -12.36 -5.91 1.47
CA GLN A 39 -12.68 -6.26 2.85
C GLN A 39 -11.45 -6.80 3.60
N ASN A 40 -10.36 -7.11 2.89
CA ASN A 40 -9.15 -7.63 3.52
C ASN A 40 -8.46 -6.56 4.40
N ARG A 41 -8.45 -6.80 5.71
CA ARG A 41 -7.82 -5.90 6.70
C ARG A 41 -6.30 -5.78 6.50
N LYS A 42 -5.61 -6.86 6.15
CA LYS A 42 -4.15 -6.84 5.92
C LYS A 42 -3.80 -6.05 4.66
N LEU A 43 -4.60 -6.17 3.59
CA LEU A 43 -4.45 -5.37 2.39
C LEU A 43 -4.61 -3.87 2.69
N LYS A 44 -5.63 -3.48 3.46
CA LYS A 44 -5.83 -2.07 3.86
C LYS A 44 -4.65 -1.49 4.62
N LEU A 45 -4.12 -2.23 5.59
CA LEU A 45 -2.96 -1.78 6.38
C LEU A 45 -1.70 -1.68 5.51
N HIS A 46 -1.43 -2.68 4.68
CA HIS A 46 -0.31 -2.68 3.75
C HIS A 46 -0.40 -1.50 2.75
N ALA A 47 -1.57 -1.34 2.14
CA ALA A 47 -1.81 -0.30 1.15
C ALA A 47 -1.66 1.11 1.74
N MET A 48 -2.16 1.32 2.95
CA MET A 48 -1.95 2.56 3.69
C MET A 48 -0.45 2.78 3.97
N SER A 49 0.25 1.78 4.49
CA SER A 49 1.69 1.91 4.81
C SER A 49 2.51 2.31 3.59
N VAL A 50 2.35 1.59 2.47
CA VAL A 50 3.04 1.89 1.21
C VAL A 50 2.73 3.30 0.72
N PHE A 51 1.45 3.70 0.74
CA PHE A 51 1.03 5.01 0.28
C PHE A 51 1.65 6.14 1.11
N VAL A 52 1.57 6.02 2.44
CA VAL A 52 2.10 7.00 3.39
C VAL A 52 3.61 7.10 3.26
N MET A 53 4.31 5.98 3.31
CA MET A 53 5.77 5.94 3.24
C MET A 53 6.29 6.50 1.91
N THR A 54 5.60 6.25 0.80
CA THR A 54 5.95 6.82 -0.50
C THR A 54 5.79 8.34 -0.49
N CYS A 55 4.68 8.86 0.04
CA CYS A 55 4.48 10.30 0.17
C CYS A 55 5.53 10.96 1.07
N GLU A 56 5.86 10.34 2.21
CA GLU A 56 6.88 10.85 3.13
C GLU A 56 8.27 10.82 2.49
N SER A 57 8.60 9.76 1.76
CA SER A 57 9.86 9.64 1.01
C SER A 57 9.98 10.75 -0.04
N ALA A 58 8.91 11.04 -0.77
CA ALA A 58 8.87 12.11 -1.75
C ALA A 58 9.06 13.51 -1.13
N VAL A 59 8.68 13.70 0.14
CA VAL A 59 8.95 14.94 0.89
C VAL A 59 10.39 15.01 1.40
N GLN A 60 10.96 13.87 1.80
CA GLN A 60 12.32 13.79 2.34
C GLN A 60 13.39 13.95 1.26
N LEU A 61 13.23 13.27 0.11
CA LEU A 61 14.24 13.21 -0.96
C LEU A 61 14.74 14.59 -1.40
N PRO A 62 13.87 15.56 -1.75
CA PRO A 62 14.33 16.87 -2.21
C PRO A 62 15.03 17.69 -1.12
N LYS A 63 14.71 17.43 0.15
CA LYS A 63 15.21 18.21 1.29
C LYS A 63 16.52 17.67 1.85
N ALA A 64 16.64 16.35 1.95
CA ALA A 64 17.73 15.69 2.67
C ALA A 64 18.68 14.91 1.75
N GLY A 65 18.36 14.76 0.45
CA GLY A 65 19.13 13.97 -0.49
C GLY A 65 19.13 12.46 -0.22
N LYS A 66 18.43 12.01 0.82
CA LYS A 66 18.27 10.62 1.23
C LYS A 66 16.92 10.43 1.94
N VAL A 67 16.44 9.18 1.97
CA VAL A 67 15.25 8.80 2.73
C VAL A 67 15.68 8.06 3.99
N VAL A 68 15.13 8.44 5.13
CA VAL A 68 15.19 7.62 6.35
C VAL A 68 13.82 6.97 6.51
N VAL A 69 13.79 5.66 6.32
CA VAL A 69 12.59 4.84 6.48
C VAL A 69 12.55 4.34 7.92
N ARG A 70 11.41 4.52 8.60
CA ARG A 70 11.18 3.88 9.90
C ARG A 70 10.82 2.41 9.67
N ASP A 71 11.22 1.53 10.58
CA ASP A 71 10.88 0.11 10.48
C ASP A 71 9.36 -0.07 10.33
N SER A 72 8.98 -0.89 9.35
CA SER A 72 7.58 -1.23 9.11
C SER A 72 7.15 -2.27 10.13
N THR A 73 6.14 -1.94 10.96
CA THR A 73 5.57 -2.84 11.98
C THR A 73 4.60 -3.84 11.37
#